data_AF-C6T8R4-F1
#
_entry.id   AF-C6T8R4-F1
#
_cell.length_a   1.000
_cell.length_b   1.000
_cell.length_c   1.000
_cell.angle_alpha   90.00
_cell.angle_beta   90.00
_cell.angle_gamma   90.00
#
_symmetry.space_group_name_H-M   'P 1'
#
loop_
_entity.id
_entity.type
_entity.pdbx_description
1 polymer ?
#
loop_
_entity_poly.entity_id
_entity_poly.type
_entity_poly.pdbx_seq_one_letter_code
_entity_poly.pdbx_strand_id
1 'polypeptide(L)'
;MKSGGLGRRPQIVSSVLGNSNTEGVSVFVVSDLHTDYAENLKWVECLSNVEHKNDVLLVAGDVAETCSMFVVTMSLLKERFEHVFYVPGNHDLWCRREGQNYVDSLEKLNKLLDACERIGVETNPTVIDEIGIIPLFSWYHESFDKEKDITGFRIPSFGDGM
;
A
#
# COMPACT_ATOMS: atom_id res chain seq x y z
N MET A 1 7.70 43.35 -24.48
CA MET A 1 8.24 42.92 -23.17
C MET A 1 7.08 42.73 -22.21
N LYS A 2 6.72 41.48 -21.87
CA LYS A 2 5.77 41.16 -20.80
C LYS A 2 6.51 40.25 -19.82
N SER A 3 6.80 40.77 -18.64
CA SER A 3 7.41 40.03 -17.54
C SER A 3 6.35 39.14 -16.90
N GLY A 4 6.51 37.83 -17.01
CA GLY A 4 5.68 36.84 -16.32
C GLY A 4 5.94 36.88 -14.81
N GLY A 5 4.90 37.18 -14.04
CA GLY A 5 4.94 37.03 -12.59
C GLY A 5 5.02 35.56 -12.23
N LEU A 6 6.09 35.16 -11.53
CA LEU A 6 6.19 33.86 -10.89
C LEU A 6 5.07 33.76 -9.83
N GLY A 7 4.02 33.00 -10.13
CA GLY A 7 3.01 32.63 -9.16
C GLY A 7 3.68 31.86 -8.03
N ARG A 8 3.66 32.40 -6.80
CA ARG A 8 4.16 31.69 -5.62
C ARG A 8 3.32 30.42 -5.44
N ARG A 9 4.00 29.27 -5.44
CA ARG A 9 3.40 27.98 -5.05
C ARG A 9 2.83 28.13 -3.63
N PRO A 10 1.57 27.79 -3.37
CA PRO A 10 1.03 27.83 -2.01
C PRO A 10 1.92 26.99 -1.09
N GLN A 11 2.31 27.56 0.04
CA GLN A 11 3.04 26.83 1.08
C GLN A 11 2.12 25.71 1.57
N ILE A 12 2.57 24.46 1.48
CA ILE A 12 1.90 23.33 2.12
C ILE A 12 2.06 23.58 3.63
N VAL A 13 0.96 23.92 4.29
CA VAL A 13 0.96 24.15 5.73
C VAL A 13 1.15 22.78 6.39
N SER A 14 2.33 22.57 6.98
CA SER A 14 2.61 21.38 7.78
C SER A 14 1.62 21.34 8.94
N SER A 15 0.78 20.30 9.01
CA SER A 15 -0.07 20.01 10.16
C SER A 15 0.79 19.47 11.31
N VAL A 16 1.74 20.27 11.78
CA VAL A 16 2.47 20.00 13.00
C VAL A 16 1.75 20.73 14.11
N LEU A 17 0.89 20.00 14.80
CA LEU A 17 0.64 19.98 16.26
C LEU A 17 -0.77 19.46 16.50
N GLY A 18 -0.85 18.20 16.94
CA GLY A 18 -2.02 17.71 17.64
C GLY A 18 -2.29 18.58 18.87
N ASN A 19 -3.39 19.33 18.81
CA ASN A 19 -4.38 19.52 19.88
C ASN A 19 -5.24 20.75 19.58
N SER A 20 -6.39 20.54 18.93
CA SER A 20 -7.63 21.28 19.19
C SER A 20 -8.74 20.72 18.31
N ASN A 21 -9.73 20.03 18.90
CA ASN A 21 -11.09 19.81 18.37
C ASN A 21 -11.27 19.93 16.84
N THR A 22 -10.63 19.07 16.05
CA THR A 22 -11.03 18.86 14.66
C THR A 22 -11.98 17.67 14.67
N GLU A 23 -13.28 17.92 14.64
CA GLU A 23 -14.36 16.91 14.55
C GLU A 23 -14.39 16.22 13.18
N GLY A 24 -13.23 15.85 12.62
CA GLY A 24 -13.12 15.30 11.27
C GLY A 24 -12.15 14.14 11.18
N VAL A 25 -12.45 13.21 10.29
CA VAL A 25 -11.64 12.03 9.99
C VAL A 25 -10.30 12.44 9.36
N SER A 26 -9.18 11.95 9.90
CA SER A 26 -7.87 12.09 9.26
C SER A 26 -7.61 10.91 8.31
N VAL A 27 -6.99 11.20 7.17
CA VAL A 27 -6.62 10.19 6.17
C VAL A 27 -5.10 10.06 6.11
N PHE A 28 -4.60 8.88 6.43
CA PHE A 28 -3.19 8.51 6.38
C PHE A 28 -2.91 7.62 5.17
N VAL A 29 -1.67 7.61 4.71
CA VAL A 29 -1.23 6.78 3.58
C VAL A 29 0.13 6.16 3.89
N VAL A 30 0.27 4.89 3.53
CA VAL A 30 1.54 4.14 3.59
C VAL A 30 1.63 3.17 2.41
N SER A 31 2.83 2.84 1.97
CA SER A 31 3.12 1.81 0.96
C SER A 31 4.43 1.11 1.33
N ASP A 32 4.77 0.05 0.59
CA ASP A 32 6.09 -0.60 0.65
C ASP A 32 6.48 -1.06 2.07
N LEU A 33 5.50 -1.59 2.82
CA LEU A 33 5.72 -2.08 4.18
C LEU A 33 6.68 -3.26 4.19
N HIS A 34 6.61 -4.15 3.20
CA HIS A 34 7.42 -5.36 3.09
C HIS A 34 7.67 -6.07 4.44
N THR A 35 6.61 -6.43 5.16
CA THR A 35 6.70 -6.97 6.52
C THR A 35 7.24 -8.40 6.62
N ASP A 36 7.60 -9.02 5.49
CA ASP A 36 8.48 -10.19 5.54
C ASP A 36 9.87 -9.86 6.14
N TYR A 37 10.25 -8.58 6.18
CA TYR A 37 11.37 -8.09 6.98
C TYR A 37 10.92 -7.83 8.42
N ALA A 38 11.55 -8.50 9.38
CA ALA A 38 11.14 -8.47 10.79
C ALA A 38 11.17 -7.07 11.38
N GLU A 39 12.11 -6.22 10.95
CA GLU A 39 12.22 -4.83 11.37
C GLU A 39 11.00 -4.00 10.94
N ASN A 40 10.50 -4.26 9.73
CA ASN A 40 9.33 -3.56 9.19
C ASN A 40 8.04 -4.04 9.87
N LEU A 41 7.90 -5.35 10.10
CA LEU A 41 6.81 -5.87 10.92
C LEU A 41 6.84 -5.23 12.32
N LYS A 42 8.03 -5.10 12.91
CA LYS A 42 8.18 -4.48 14.23
C LYS A 42 7.72 -3.03 14.25
N TRP A 43 7.99 -2.28 13.18
CA TRP A 43 7.48 -0.93 13.04
C TRP A 43 5.94 -0.89 13.03
N VAL A 44 5.29 -1.79 12.28
CA VAL A 44 3.82 -1.91 12.26
C VAL A 44 3.27 -2.26 13.66
N GLU A 45 3.91 -3.21 14.35
CA GLU A 45 3.52 -3.58 15.73
C GLU A 45 3.58 -2.40 16.71
N CYS A 46 4.52 -1.48 16.52
CA CYS A 46 4.72 -0.30 17.37
C CYS A 46 3.73 0.83 17.12
N LEU A 47 2.93 0.78 16.06
CA LEU A 47 1.88 1.78 15.82
C LEU A 47 0.86 1.76 16.96
N SER A 48 0.41 2.96 17.36
CA SER A 48 -0.56 3.14 18.45
C SER A 48 -1.88 2.43 18.14
N ASN A 49 -2.43 1.76 19.15
CA ASN A 49 -3.74 1.11 19.09
C ASN A 49 -4.88 1.98 19.65
N VAL A 50 -4.60 3.24 20.02
CA VAL A 50 -5.60 4.17 20.58
C VAL A 50 -5.73 5.43 19.74
N GLU A 51 -4.62 5.96 19.23
CA GLU A 51 -4.59 7.30 18.60
C GLU A 51 -5.41 7.39 17.32
N HIS A 52 -5.49 6.31 16.53
CA HIS A 52 -6.05 6.32 15.17
C HIS A 52 -7.39 5.62 15.03
N LYS A 53 -8.08 5.39 16.15
CA LYS A 53 -9.34 4.64 16.19
C LYS A 53 -10.53 5.28 15.48
N ASN A 54 -10.38 6.49 14.97
CA ASN A 54 -11.40 7.18 14.17
C ASN A 54 -10.85 7.59 12.78
N ASP A 55 -9.66 7.13 12.42
CA ASP A 55 -8.95 7.56 11.22
C ASP A 55 -9.00 6.51 10.11
N VAL A 56 -8.70 6.96 8.89
CA VAL A 56 -8.58 6.14 7.69
C VAL A 56 -7.10 5.91 7.38
N LEU A 57 -6.72 4.68 7.05
CA LEU A 57 -5.41 4.34 6.50
C LEU A 57 -5.55 3.79 5.08
N LEU A 58 -4.83 4.37 4.12
CA LEU A 58 -4.67 3.85 2.77
C LEU A 58 -3.34 3.09 2.67
N VAL A 59 -3.40 1.81 2.34
CA VAL A 59 -2.24 0.94 2.11
C VAL A 59 -2.05 0.74 0.61
N ALA A 60 -1.12 1.48 0.04
CA ALA A 60 -0.91 1.60 -1.40
C ALA A 60 0.12 0.57 -1.94
N GLY A 61 -0.06 -0.69 -1.57
CA GLY A 61 0.67 -1.82 -2.12
C GLY A 61 1.97 -2.18 -1.41
N ASP A 62 2.52 -3.32 -1.82
CA ASP A 62 3.81 -3.88 -1.38
C ASP A 62 3.87 -4.08 0.15
N VAL A 63 2.84 -4.75 0.67
CA VAL A 63 2.68 -5.06 2.09
C VAL A 63 3.57 -6.22 2.48
N ALA A 64 3.44 -7.35 1.79
CA ALA A 64 4.20 -8.57 2.06
C ALA A 64 4.10 -9.53 0.88
N GLU A 65 5.15 -10.32 0.68
CA GLU A 65 5.19 -11.34 -0.35
C GLU A 65 4.37 -12.56 0.03
N THR A 66 4.38 -12.97 1.30
CA THR A 66 3.66 -14.17 1.71
C THR A 66 2.23 -13.82 2.13
N CYS A 67 1.25 -14.63 1.73
CA CYS A 67 -0.16 -14.37 2.08
C CYS A 67 -0.37 -14.43 3.60
N SER A 68 0.37 -15.32 4.29
CA SER A 68 0.33 -15.38 5.75
C SER A 68 0.77 -14.07 6.41
N MET A 69 1.89 -13.49 5.95
CA MET A 69 2.41 -12.24 6.51
C MET A 69 1.56 -11.02 6.11
N PHE A 70 1.00 -11.04 4.90
CA PHE A 70 0.02 -10.06 4.46
C PHE A 70 -1.17 -10.00 5.43
N VAL A 71 -1.77 -11.16 5.74
CA VAL A 71 -2.93 -11.23 6.66
C VAL A 71 -2.56 -10.75 8.06
N VAL A 72 -1.40 -11.13 8.60
CA VAL A 72 -0.92 -10.65 9.90
C VAL A 72 -0.82 -9.13 9.91
N THR A 73 -0.16 -8.56 8.88
CA THR A 73 0.08 -7.13 8.77
C THR A 73 -1.22 -6.34 8.64
N MET A 74 -2.09 -6.76 7.73
CA MET A 74 -3.36 -6.07 7.49
C MET A 74 -4.31 -6.17 8.68
N SER A 75 -4.29 -7.29 9.43
CA SER A 75 -5.04 -7.42 10.68
C SER A 75 -4.54 -6.46 11.75
N LEU A 76 -3.21 -6.32 11.91
CA LEU A 76 -2.61 -5.35 12.84
C LEU A 76 -3.01 -3.92 12.48
N LEU A 77 -3.03 -3.57 11.19
CA LEU A 77 -3.47 -2.23 10.75
C LEU A 77 -4.96 -2.03 11.00
N LYS A 78 -5.79 -3.04 10.71
CA LYS A 78 -7.24 -2.99 10.97
C LYS A 78 -7.57 -2.83 12.46
N GLU A 79 -6.76 -3.41 13.33
CA GLU A 79 -6.89 -3.22 14.78
C GLU A 79 -6.56 -1.80 15.23
N ARG A 80 -5.84 -1.00 14.45
CA ARG A 80 -5.34 0.33 14.84
C ARG A 80 -6.12 1.48 14.21
N PHE A 81 -6.66 1.27 13.01
CA PHE A 81 -7.43 2.25 12.24
C PHE A 81 -8.89 1.83 12.04
N GLU A 82 -9.81 2.79 12.05
CA GLU A 82 -11.24 2.51 11.85
C GLU A 82 -11.51 2.02 10.43
N HIS A 83 -10.91 2.68 9.44
CA HIS A 83 -11.00 2.29 8.04
C HIS A 83 -9.61 1.97 7.51
N VAL A 84 -9.47 0.83 6.82
CA VAL A 84 -8.23 0.46 6.14
C VAL A 84 -8.55 0.11 4.72
N PHE A 85 -7.98 0.84 3.77
CA PHE A 85 -8.09 0.58 2.35
C PHE A 85 -6.82 -0.06 1.82
N TYR A 86 -6.96 -0.96 0.85
CA TYR A 86 -5.84 -1.64 0.23
C TYR A 86 -5.91 -1.60 -1.30
N VAL A 87 -4.73 -1.43 -1.89
CA VAL A 87 -4.49 -1.57 -3.33
C VAL A 87 -3.28 -2.47 -3.50
N PRO A 88 -3.31 -3.50 -4.38
CA PRO A 88 -2.19 -4.43 -4.50
C PRO A 88 -0.99 -3.82 -5.20
N GLY A 89 0.18 -4.09 -4.65
CA GLY A 89 1.47 -3.85 -5.31
C GLY A 89 1.97 -5.10 -6.05
N ASN A 90 3.08 -4.98 -6.79
CA ASN A 90 3.65 -6.11 -7.52
C ASN A 90 4.23 -7.18 -6.59
N HIS A 91 4.81 -6.77 -5.45
CA HIS A 91 5.45 -7.68 -4.50
C HIS A 91 4.42 -8.58 -3.83
N ASP A 92 3.24 -8.03 -3.54
CA ASP A 92 2.09 -8.77 -3.00
C ASP A 92 1.68 -9.94 -3.92
N LEU A 93 1.92 -9.83 -5.23
CA LEU A 93 1.51 -10.82 -6.22
C LEU A 93 2.63 -11.77 -6.67
N TRP A 94 3.85 -11.65 -6.13
CA TRP A 94 4.93 -12.58 -6.44
C TRP A 94 4.65 -13.97 -5.86
N CYS A 95 4.65 -14.99 -6.72
CA CYS A 95 4.49 -16.38 -6.29
C CYS A 95 5.83 -17.08 -5.99
N ARG A 96 6.94 -16.35 -5.79
CA ARG A 96 8.28 -16.99 -5.67
C ARG A 96 8.46 -17.78 -4.36
N ARG A 97 8.00 -17.25 -3.21
CA ARG A 97 8.08 -17.96 -1.91
C ARG A 97 6.99 -19.00 -1.70
N GLU A 98 5.84 -18.84 -2.35
CA GLU A 98 4.64 -19.66 -2.14
C GLU A 98 4.13 -20.28 -3.45
N GLY A 99 5.02 -20.50 -4.43
CA GLY A 99 4.64 -20.87 -5.80
C GLY A 99 3.97 -22.23 -5.96
N GLN A 100 4.03 -23.09 -4.95
CA GLN A 100 3.28 -24.35 -4.92
C GLN A 100 1.86 -24.19 -4.36
N ASN A 101 1.56 -23.05 -3.72
CA ASN A 101 0.26 -22.77 -3.09
C ASN A 101 -0.71 -22.08 -4.05
N TYR A 102 -0.21 -21.55 -5.17
CA TYR A 102 -0.97 -20.80 -6.16
C TYR A 102 -0.59 -21.25 -7.57
N VAL A 103 -1.58 -21.35 -8.45
CA VAL A 103 -1.39 -21.60 -9.88
C VAL A 103 -0.68 -20.42 -10.55
N ASP A 104 -1.09 -19.19 -10.23
CA ASP A 104 -0.52 -17.96 -10.77
C ASP A 104 -0.76 -16.73 -9.87
N SER A 105 -0.29 -15.55 -10.31
CA SER A 105 -0.45 -14.29 -9.59
C SER A 105 -1.89 -13.80 -9.52
N LEU A 106 -2.77 -14.21 -10.45
CA LEU A 106 -4.17 -13.82 -10.45
C LEU A 106 -4.95 -14.62 -9.40
N GLU A 107 -4.68 -15.91 -9.25
CA GLU A 107 -5.21 -16.69 -8.12
C GLU A 107 -4.76 -16.08 -6.79
N LYS A 108 -3.48 -15.73 -6.67
CA LYS A 108 -2.97 -15.10 -5.47
C LYS A 108 -3.65 -13.76 -5.18
N LEU A 109 -3.86 -12.91 -6.20
CA LEU A 109 -4.62 -11.66 -6.06
C LEU A 109 -6.01 -11.92 -5.48
N ASN A 110 -6.76 -12.87 -6.04
CA ASN A 110 -8.10 -13.20 -5.53
C ASN A 110 -8.04 -13.65 -4.07
N LYS A 111 -7.03 -14.45 -3.69
CA LYS A 111 -6.85 -14.89 -2.30
C LYS A 111 -6.56 -13.74 -1.34
N LEU A 112 -5.78 -12.74 -1.75
CA LEU A 112 -5.53 -11.54 -0.96
C LEU A 112 -6.79 -10.70 -0.81
N LEU A 113 -7.55 -10.49 -1.89
CA LEU A 113 -8.82 -9.76 -1.84
C LEU A 113 -9.85 -10.45 -0.94
N ASP A 114 -9.98 -11.78 -1.04
CA ASP A 114 -10.83 -12.57 -0.14
C ASP A 114 -10.36 -12.43 1.33
N ALA A 115 -9.05 -12.32 1.55
CA ALA A 115 -8.50 -12.13 2.89
C ALA A 115 -8.83 -10.74 3.43
N CYS A 116 -8.70 -9.69 2.61
CA CYS A 116 -9.12 -8.34 2.94
C CYS A 116 -10.60 -8.29 3.35
N GLU A 117 -11.49 -8.90 2.56
CA GLU A 117 -12.91 -8.96 2.87
C GLU A 117 -13.17 -9.62 4.24
N ARG A 118 -12.52 -10.78 4.50
CA ARG A 118 -12.68 -11.51 5.77
C ARG A 118 -12.24 -10.70 7.00
N ILE A 119 -11.21 -9.87 6.87
CA ILE A 119 -10.68 -9.06 7.98
C ILE A 119 -11.23 -7.63 8.00
N GLY A 120 -12.15 -7.28 7.09
CA GLY A 120 -12.78 -5.96 7.02
C GLY A 120 -11.88 -4.85 6.46
N VAL A 121 -10.90 -5.21 5.63
CA VAL A 121 -10.11 -4.25 4.84
C VAL A 121 -10.85 -3.95 3.54
N GLU A 122 -10.97 -2.68 3.21
CA GLU A 122 -11.73 -2.18 2.07
C GLU A 122 -10.87 -2.18 0.80
N THR A 123 -11.43 -2.73 -0.28
CA THR A 123 -10.79 -2.78 -1.61
C THR A 123 -11.68 -2.21 -2.71
N ASN A 124 -12.86 -1.73 -2.34
CA ASN A 124 -13.86 -1.14 -3.24
C ASN A 124 -14.00 0.36 -3.01
N PRO A 125 -14.59 1.11 -3.96
CA PRO A 125 -14.91 2.52 -3.76
C PRO A 125 -15.89 2.72 -2.60
N THR A 126 -15.55 3.60 -1.66
CA THR A 126 -16.36 3.92 -0.48
C THR A 126 -16.38 5.43 -0.25
N VAL A 127 -17.45 5.94 0.35
CA VAL A 127 -17.52 7.32 0.86
C VAL A 127 -17.47 7.28 2.39
N ILE A 128 -16.48 7.97 2.97
CA ILE A 128 -16.34 8.18 4.41
C ILE A 128 -16.59 9.66 4.67
N ASP A 129 -17.64 9.98 5.42
CA ASP A 129 -18.18 11.34 5.56
C ASP A 129 -18.40 12.03 4.21
N GLU A 130 -17.63 13.09 3.90
CA GLU A 130 -17.68 13.82 2.64
C GLU A 130 -16.55 13.43 1.67
N ILE A 131 -15.75 12.41 2.01
CA ILE A 131 -14.56 11.99 1.27
C ILE A 131 -14.85 10.70 0.49
N GLY A 132 -14.75 10.76 -0.84
CA GLY A 132 -14.78 9.57 -1.70
C GLY A 132 -13.38 8.97 -1.87
N ILE A 133 -13.24 7.68 -1.53
CA ILE A 133 -12.01 6.90 -1.69
C ILE A 133 -12.25 5.84 -2.75
N ILE A 134 -11.38 5.79 -3.77
CA ILE A 134 -11.51 4.89 -4.93
C ILE A 134 -10.19 4.13 -5.09
N PRO A 135 -10.06 2.91 -4.53
CA PRO A 135 -8.92 2.04 -4.79
C PRO A 135 -8.87 1.66 -6.28
N LEU A 136 -7.71 1.82 -6.91
CA LEU A 136 -7.53 1.54 -8.34
C LEU A 136 -6.50 0.45 -8.55
N PHE A 137 -6.92 -0.69 -9.10
CA PHE A 137 -6.00 -1.77 -9.49
C PHE A 137 -5.36 -1.42 -10.84
N SER A 138 -4.42 -0.49 -10.80
CA SER A 138 -3.74 0.04 -11.98
C SER A 138 -2.40 -0.63 -12.15
N TRP A 139 -2.30 -1.52 -13.13
CA TRP A 139 -1.05 -2.18 -13.48
C TRP A 139 -0.28 -1.42 -14.56
N TYR A 140 1.02 -1.68 -14.64
CA TYR A 140 1.87 -1.12 -15.68
C TYR A 140 1.57 -1.73 -17.05
N HIS A 141 1.88 -0.97 -18.09
CA HIS A 141 1.83 -1.42 -19.47
C HIS A 141 3.24 -1.27 -20.07
N GLU A 142 3.68 -2.27 -20.84
CA GLU A 142 5.02 -2.30 -21.46
C GLU A 142 5.34 -1.04 -22.27
N SER A 143 4.33 -0.36 -22.81
CA SER A 143 4.51 0.89 -23.56
C SER A 143 5.12 2.04 -22.77
N PHE A 144 5.15 1.94 -21.43
CA PHE A 144 5.81 2.91 -20.56
C PHE A 144 7.31 2.64 -20.44
N ASP A 145 7.75 1.41 -20.73
CA ASP A 145 9.16 1.06 -20.82
C ASP A 145 9.71 1.47 -22.20
N LYS A 146 10.31 2.66 -22.24
CA LYS A 146 10.88 3.25 -23.47
C LYS A 146 12.40 3.29 -23.44
N GLU A 147 13.00 2.85 -22.34
CA GLU A 147 14.44 2.85 -22.20
C GLU A 147 15.03 1.72 -23.06
N LYS A 148 16.29 1.87 -23.45
CA LYS A 148 16.96 0.82 -24.20
C LYS A 148 17.39 -0.27 -23.23
N ASP A 149 17.18 -1.52 -23.61
CA ASP A 149 17.74 -2.66 -22.88
C ASP A 149 19.23 -2.45 -22.61
N ILE A 150 19.63 -2.72 -21.37
CA ILE A 150 21.03 -2.69 -20.98
C ILE A 150 21.70 -3.96 -21.54
N THR A 151 22.26 -3.84 -22.75
CA THR A 151 23.01 -4.94 -23.38
C THR A 151 24.43 -5.05 -22.83
N GLY A 152 24.91 -6.26 -22.55
CA GLY A 152 26.31 -6.52 -22.17
C GLY A 152 26.55 -6.82 -20.69
N PHE A 153 25.52 -6.71 -19.84
CA PHE A 153 25.53 -7.22 -18.47
C PHE A 153 24.56 -8.40 -18.37
N ARG A 154 25.07 -9.57 -18.00
CA ARG A 154 24.20 -10.69 -17.65
C ARG A 154 23.70 -10.46 -16.23
N ILE A 155 22.56 -9.78 -16.09
CA ILE A 155 21.84 -9.75 -14.82
C ILE A 155 21.40 -11.19 -14.57
N PRO A 156 21.88 -11.86 -13.50
CA PRO A 156 21.44 -13.21 -13.20
C PRO A 156 19.92 -13.22 -13.09
N SER A 157 19.25 -14.11 -13.82
CA SER A 157 17.89 -14.50 -13.51
C SER A 157 17.86 -14.97 -12.06
N PHE A 158 17.05 -14.33 -11.22
CA PHE A 158 16.78 -14.82 -9.87
C PHE A 158 16.02 -16.16 -9.99
N GLY A 159 16.76 -17.26 -10.10
CA GLY A 159 16.20 -18.60 -10.30
C GLY A 159 17.22 -19.70 -10.62
N ASP A 160 18.41 -19.41 -11.13
CA ASP A 160 19.39 -20.46 -11.52
C ASP A 160 20.26 -20.96 -10.34
N GLY A 161 19.74 -20.91 -9.11
CA GLY A 161 20.50 -21.15 -7.89
C GLY A 161 19.78 -21.95 -6.80
N MET A 162 18.79 -22.77 -7.15
CA MET A 162 18.28 -23.86 -6.29
C MET A 162 18.24 -25.18 -7.04
#